data_AF-A0A645DVP4-F1
#
_entry.id   AF-A0A645DVP4-F1
#
_cell.length_a   1.000
_cell.length_b   1.000
_cell.length_c   1.000
_cell.angle_alpha   90.00
_cell.angle_beta   90.00
_cell.angle_gamma   90.00
#
_symmetry.space_group_name_H-M   'P 1'
#
loop_
_entity.id
_entity.type
_entity.pdbx_description
1 polymer ?
#
loop_
_entity_poly.entity_id
_entity_poly.type
_entity_poly.pdbx_seq_one_letter_code
_entity_poly.pdbx_strand_id
1 'polypeptide(L)'
;MIDVGFHKIAIAEAKKLGIPLIGVVDTNHNPDGIDYVIPGNDDSAKAVQLYAQGIADAILEGREARLNDVVKAAAGENGDEFVEVEESAA
;
A
#
# COMPACT_ATOMS: atom_id res chain seq x y z
N MET A 1 -0.41 -5.72 9.67
CA MET A 1 -0.24 -6.22 11.05
C MET A 1 -1.26 -5.53 11.93
N ILE A 2 -1.98 -6.30 12.74
CA ILE A 2 -3.01 -5.78 13.64
C ILE A 2 -2.52 -6.11 15.05
N ASP A 3 -2.53 -5.11 15.93
CA ASP A 3 -1.87 -5.14 17.24
C ASP A 3 -0.34 -5.30 17.14
N VAL A 4 0.33 -4.14 17.19
CA VAL A 4 1.78 -4.03 17.08
C VAL A 4 2.48 -4.22 18.43
N GLY A 5 1.74 -4.07 19.54
CA GLY A 5 2.26 -4.25 20.88
C GLY A 5 2.50 -5.71 21.23
N PHE A 6 1.62 -6.59 20.78
CA PHE A 6 1.67 -8.02 21.11
C PHE A 6 2.61 -8.82 20.21
N HIS A 7 2.81 -8.39 18.97
CA HIS A 7 3.48 -9.18 17.94
C HIS A 7 4.92 -8.71 17.60
N LYS A 8 5.70 -8.33 18.61
CA LYS A 8 7.07 -7.79 18.44
C LYS A 8 8.03 -8.73 17.69
N ILE A 9 7.84 -10.05 17.80
CA ILE A 9 8.67 -11.05 17.10
C ILE A 9 8.46 -10.96 15.59
N ALA A 10 7.21 -10.82 15.14
CA ALA A 10 6.88 -10.71 13.72
C ALA A 10 7.45 -9.42 13.10
N ILE A 11 7.49 -8.31 13.85
CA ILE A 11 8.17 -7.08 13.42
C ILE A 11 9.67 -7.34 13.22
N ALA A 12 10.31 -7.99 14.18
CA ALA A 12 11.75 -8.29 14.11
C ALA A 12 12.09 -9.24 12.95
N GLU A 13 11.23 -10.22 12.66
CA GLU A 13 11.42 -11.15 11.54
C GLU A 13 11.21 -10.47 10.19
N ALA A 14 10.14 -9.69 10.02
CA ALA A 14 9.90 -8.96 8.78
C ALA A 14 11.00 -7.91 8.52
N LYS A 15 11.51 -7.24 9.56
CA LYS A 15 12.67 -6.34 9.45
C LYS A 15 13.95 -7.07 9.03
N LYS A 16 14.18 -8.29 9.53
CA LYS A 16 15.31 -9.14 9.09
C LYS A 16 15.17 -9.61 7.65
N LEU A 17 13.95 -9.89 7.20
CA LEU A 17 13.65 -10.33 5.84
C LEU A 17 13.57 -9.17 4.85
N GLY A 18 13.61 -7.91 5.31
CA GLY A 18 13.47 -6.73 4.47
C GLY A 18 12.07 -6.58 3.88
N ILE A 19 11.05 -7.14 4.54
CA ILE A 19 9.66 -7.05 4.09
C ILE A 19 9.06 -5.77 4.66
N PRO A 20 8.47 -4.89 3.81
CA PRO A 20 7.83 -3.67 4.28
C PRO A 20 6.60 -3.99 5.14
N LEU A 21 6.53 -3.37 6.31
CA LEU A 21 5.50 -3.58 7.31
C LEU A 21 4.47 -2.45 7.31
N ILE A 22 3.21 -2.84 7.20
CA ILE A 22 2.06 -1.96 7.39
C ILE A 22 1.34 -2.40 8.67
N GLY A 23 1.11 -1.48 9.61
CA GLY A 23 0.58 -1.80 10.95
C GLY A 23 -0.46 -0.81 11.44
N VAL A 24 -1.52 -1.32 12.09
CA VAL A 24 -2.50 -0.49 12.80
C VAL A 24 -2.02 -0.24 14.23
N VAL A 25 -1.99 1.02 14.66
CA VAL A 25 -1.44 1.44 15.96
C VAL A 25 -2.48 2.26 16.73
N ASP A 26 -2.78 1.82 17.95
CA ASP A 26 -3.60 2.55 18.92
C ASP A 26 -2.74 3.41 19.88
N THR A 27 -3.39 4.27 20.65
CA THR A 27 -2.82 5.24 21.59
C THR A 27 -1.89 4.64 22.66
N ASN A 28 -2.00 3.35 22.95
CA ASN A 28 -1.19 2.62 23.94
C ASN A 28 0.02 1.89 23.33
N HIS A 29 0.19 1.94 22.01
CA HIS A 29 1.21 1.17 21.29
C HIS A 29 2.22 2.06 20.55
N ASN A 30 3.48 1.59 20.48
CA ASN A 30 4.57 2.33 19.85
C ASN A 30 4.74 1.88 18.38
N PRO A 31 4.73 2.79 17.40
CA PRO A 31 4.89 2.47 15.98
C PRO A 31 6.32 2.07 15.55
N ASP A 32 7.26 1.95 16.49
CA ASP A 32 8.66 1.65 16.19
C ASP A 32 8.82 0.30 15.46
N GLY A 33 9.53 0.32 14.33
CA GLY A 33 9.76 -0.84 13.47
C GLY A 33 8.70 -1.08 12.38
N ILE A 34 7.74 -0.18 12.21
CA ILE A 34 6.72 -0.25 11.14
C ILE A 34 7.01 0.82 10.09
N ASP A 35 6.99 0.43 8.82
CA ASP A 35 7.24 1.36 7.71
C ASP A 35 6.03 2.25 7.40
N TYR A 36 4.82 1.67 7.49
CA TYR A 36 3.56 2.36 7.23
C TYR A 36 2.59 2.18 8.38
N VAL A 37 2.33 3.27 9.09
CA VAL A 37 1.51 3.28 10.30
C VAL A 37 0.10 3.77 9.98
N ILE A 38 -0.91 3.01 10.40
CA ILE A 38 -2.32 3.37 10.31
C ILE A 38 -2.83 3.65 11.74
N PRO A 39 -3.10 4.90 12.12
CA PRO A 39 -3.66 5.19 13.44
C PRO A 39 -5.08 4.65 13.52
N GLY A 40 -5.40 3.88 14.56
CA GLY A 40 -6.68 3.20 14.64
C GLY A 40 -6.86 2.32 15.87
N ASN A 41 -8.10 1.90 16.10
CA ASN A 41 -8.45 1.01 17.21
C ASN A 41 -8.20 -0.45 16.79
N ASP A 42 -7.27 -1.14 17.45
CA ASP A 42 -6.92 -2.55 17.23
C ASP A 42 -7.72 -3.53 18.12
N ASP A 43 -8.35 -3.07 19.20
CA ASP A 43 -9.10 -3.92 20.14
C ASP A 43 -10.46 -4.40 19.60
N SER A 44 -11.08 -3.63 18.69
CA SER A 44 -12.42 -3.94 18.22
C SER A 44 -12.40 -4.87 17.00
N ALA A 45 -13.08 -6.02 17.11
CA ALA A 45 -13.28 -6.93 15.98
C ALA A 45 -13.91 -6.24 14.75
N LYS A 46 -14.80 -5.25 14.96
CA LYS A 46 -15.38 -4.46 13.87
C LYS A 46 -14.36 -3.58 13.17
N ALA A 47 -13.46 -2.95 13.94
CA ALA A 47 -12.40 -2.11 13.37
C ALA A 47 -11.39 -2.96 12.60
N VAL A 48 -10.97 -4.10 13.18
CA VAL A 48 -10.13 -5.10 12.50
C VAL A 48 -10.74 -5.56 11.19
N GLN A 49 -12.04 -5.87 11.17
CA GLN A 49 -12.74 -6.28 9.97
C GLN A 49 -12.78 -5.15 8.92
N LEU A 50 -13.02 -3.90 9.34
CA LEU A 50 -13.00 -2.74 8.44
C LEU A 50 -11.63 -2.55 7.79
N TYR A 51 -10.54 -2.63 8.57
CA TYR A 51 -9.18 -2.51 8.03
C TYR A 51 -8.86 -3.66 7.07
N ALA A 52 -9.21 -4.90 7.44
CA ALA A 52 -8.95 -6.06 6.59
C ALA A 52 -9.74 -6.00 5.28
N GLN A 53 -11.01 -5.56 5.32
CA GLN A 53 -11.84 -5.38 4.13
C GLN A 53 -11.29 -4.29 3.23
N GLY A 54 -10.99 -3.10 3.76
CA GLY A 54 -10.44 -2.01 2.96
C GLY A 54 -9.10 -2.36 2.30
N ILE A 55 -8.23 -3.10 3.00
CA ILE A 55 -6.98 -3.60 2.42
C ILE A 55 -7.25 -4.66 1.35
N ALA A 56 -8.20 -5.58 1.57
CA ALA A 56 -8.56 -6.59 0.58
C ALA A 56 -9.11 -5.95 -0.71
N ASP A 57 -10.01 -4.99 -0.59
CA ASP A 57 -10.60 -4.27 -1.71
C ASP A 57 -9.51 -3.49 -2.48
N ALA A 58 -8.62 -2.78 -1.79
CA ALA A 58 -7.50 -2.08 -2.41
C ALA A 58 -6.53 -3.02 -3.16
N ILE A 59 -6.30 -4.24 -2.63
CA ILE A 59 -5.46 -5.25 -3.30
C ILE A 59 -6.17 -5.79 -4.55
N LEU A 60 -7.49 -6.01 -4.49
CA LEU A 60 -8.29 -6.46 -5.62
C LEU A 60 -8.28 -5.41 -6.74
N GLU A 61 -8.59 -4.16 -6.41
CA GLU A 61 -8.54 -3.03 -7.34
C GLU A 61 -7.14 -2.86 -7.93
N GLY A 62 -6.09 -2.90 -7.10
CA GLY A 62 -4.71 -2.81 -7.55
C GLY A 62 -4.27 -3.97 -8.44
N ARG A 63 -4.84 -5.17 -8.24
CA ARG A 63 -4.59 -6.33 -9.10
C ARG A 63 -5.29 -6.19 -10.45
N GLU A 64 -6.54 -5.74 -10.47
CA GLU A 64 -7.27 -5.47 -11.71
C GLU A 64 -6.62 -4.33 -12.51
N ALA A 65 -6.26 -3.24 -11.85
CA ALA A 65 -5.51 -2.14 -12.45
C ALA A 65 -4.18 -2.63 -13.04
N ARG A 66 -3.39 -3.41 -12.29
CA ARG A 66 -2.14 -3.99 -12.79
C ARG A 66 -2.37 -4.90 -14.00
N LEU A 67 -3.40 -5.75 -13.99
CA LEU A 67 -3.71 -6.60 -15.16
C LEU A 67 -4.05 -5.76 -16.38
N ASN A 68 -4.86 -4.72 -16.22
CA ASN A 68 -5.19 -3.79 -17.31
C ASN A 68 -3.96 -3.03 -17.80
N ASP A 69 -3.06 -2.64 -16.90
CA ASP A 69 -1.82 -1.94 -17.23
C ASP A 69 -0.83 -2.86 -17.95
N VAL A 70 -0.75 -4.14 -17.57
CA VAL A 70 0.05 -5.15 -18.27
C VAL A 70 -0.54 -5.44 -19.65
N VAL A 71 -1.87 -5.47 -19.79
CA VAL A 71 -2.54 -5.61 -21.09
C VAL A 71 -2.29 -4.37 -21.97
N LYS A 72 -2.35 -3.16 -21.42
CA LYS A 72 -2.00 -1.92 -22.13
C LYS A 72 -0.53 -1.87 -22.53
N ALA A 73 0.38 -2.27 -21.63
CA ALA A 73 1.81 -2.36 -21.91
C ALA A 73 2.12 -3.43 -22.98
N ALA A 74 1.41 -4.56 -22.98
CA ALA A 74 1.50 -5.58 -24.03
C ALA A 74 0.87 -5.14 -25.36
N ALA A 75 -0.10 -4.21 -25.32
CA ALA A 75 -0.73 -3.62 -26.50
C ALA A 75 0.07 -2.47 -27.13
N GLY A 76 1.21 -2.07 -26.55
CA GLY A 76 2.19 -1.20 -27.22
C GLY A 76 1.75 0.24 -27.43
N GLU A 77 0.97 0.83 -26.52
CA GLU A 77 0.73 2.28 -26.53
C GLU A 77 1.86 3.03 -25.81
N ASN A 78 3.09 2.92 -26.34
CA ASN A 78 4.08 4.00 -26.23
C ASN A 78 3.70 5.07 -27.27
N GLY A 79 2.59 5.75 -27.04
CA GLY A 79 2.16 6.87 -27.86
C GLY A 79 2.74 8.15 -27.27
N ASP A 80 3.93 8.51 -27.75
CA ASP A 80 4.58 9.81 -27.61
C ASP A 80 3.60 10.97 -27.35
N GLU A 81 3.54 11.45 -26.11
CA GLU A 81 3.09 12.81 -25.78
C GLU A 81 4.27 13.79 -25.89
N PHE A 82 5.07 13.67 -26.96
CA PHE A 82 5.95 14.75 -27.41
C PHE A 82 5.09 15.85 -28.02
N VAL A 83 4.78 16.87 -27.22
CA VAL A 83 4.26 18.13 -27.72
C VAL A 83 5.41 18.86 -28.41
N GLU A 84 5.52 18.74 -29.74
CA GLU A 84 6.33 19.65 -30.54
C GLU A 84 5.73 21.05 -30.38
N VAL A 85 6.43 21.92 -29.64
CA VAL A 85 6.13 23.35 -29.62
C VAL A 85 6.61 23.90 -30.96
N GLU A 86 5.68 24.11 -31.90
CA GLU A 86 5.97 24.86 -33.12
C GLU A 86 6.53 26.23 -32.73
N GLU A 87 7.77 26.48 -33.12
CA GLU A 87 8.43 27.77 -33.06
C GLU A 87 7.55 28.79 -33.79
N SER A 88 6.78 29.57 -33.03
CA SER A 88 5.98 30.65 -33.56
C SER A 88 6.93 31.75 -34.03
N ALA A 89 7.21 31.74 -35.32
CA ALA A 89 7.75 32.88 -36.04
C ALA A 89 6.80 34.08 -35.88
N ALA A 90 7.28 35.13 -35.22
CA ALA A 90 6.86 36.52 -35.39
C ALA A 90 7.93 37.46 -34.85
#